data_AF-A0A955A3B7-F1
#
_entry.id   AF-A0A955A3B7-F1
#
_cell.length_a   1.000
_cell.length_b   1.000
_cell.length_c   1.000
_cell.angle_alpha   90.00
_cell.angle_beta   90.00
_cell.angle_gamma   90.00
#
_symmetry.space_group_name_H-M   'P 1'
#
loop_
_entity.id
_entity.type
_entity.pdbx_description
1 polymer ?
#
loop_
_entity_poly.entity_id
_entity_poly.type
_entity_poly.pdbx_seq_one_letter_code
_entity_poly.pdbx_strand_id
1 'polypeptide(L)'
;MRRFHGKVRDDAGSILRLYRMVYPEDFKVSGKKKKKKKPQQHINPYFLFVGVPLIYGVTGWAVVYAKSGSAMDGAIGGASGAIAYCLAGILYQVVRNHKHANAMKHMCLRDRICPSCGYSIAGLPKNEYALTICPECQSTWRLEQAE
;
A
#
# COMPACT_ATOMS: atom_id res chain seq x y z
N MET A 1 -14.98 -26.24 -20.37
CA MET A 1 -14.44 -24.99 -19.78
C MET A 1 -13.51 -24.33 -20.80
N ARG A 2 -13.88 -23.18 -21.38
CA ARG A 2 -13.05 -22.47 -22.38
C ARG A 2 -12.21 -21.40 -21.67
N ARG A 3 -10.87 -21.49 -21.75
CA ARG A 3 -9.95 -20.45 -21.25
C ARG A 3 -9.91 -19.29 -22.26
N PHE A 4 -10.34 -18.11 -21.85
CA PHE A 4 -10.18 -16.88 -22.65
C PHE A 4 -8.76 -16.32 -22.44
N HIS A 5 -7.89 -16.51 -23.42
CA HIS A 5 -6.61 -15.79 -23.52
C HIS A 5 -6.84 -14.46 -24.26
N GLY A 6 -7.46 -13.49 -23.58
CA GLY A 6 -7.54 -12.11 -24.05
C GLY A 6 -6.40 -11.30 -23.46
N LYS A 7 -5.49 -10.78 -24.30
CA LYS A 7 -4.43 -9.86 -23.90
C LYS A 7 -5.08 -8.55 -23.44
N VAL A 8 -5.23 -8.36 -22.13
CA VAL A 8 -5.79 -7.14 -21.55
C VAL A 8 -4.78 -6.01 -21.79
N ARG A 9 -5.11 -5.08 -22.68
CA ARG A 9 -4.40 -3.81 -22.81
C ARG A 9 -4.78 -2.94 -21.61
N ASP A 10 -3.78 -2.48 -20.87
CA ASP A 10 -3.90 -1.61 -19.69
C ASP A 10 -4.32 -0.17 -20.05
N ASP A 11 -5.38 -0.04 -20.83
CA ASP A 11 -5.99 1.26 -21.06
C ASP A 11 -6.88 1.53 -19.84
N ALA A 12 -6.46 2.42 -18.94
CA ALA A 12 -7.25 2.79 -17.74
C ALA A 12 -8.70 3.22 -18.06
N GLY A 13 -8.98 3.60 -19.31
CA GLY A 13 -10.33 3.88 -19.80
C GLY A 13 -11.22 2.64 -20.03
N SER A 14 -10.65 1.45 -20.20
CA SER A 14 -11.38 0.20 -20.46
C SER A 14 -12.04 -0.35 -19.18
N ILE A 15 -11.33 -0.29 -18.04
CA ILE A 15 -11.87 -0.71 -16.74
C ILE A 15 -13.07 0.17 -16.35
N LEU A 16 -12.98 1.48 -16.58
CA LEU A 16 -14.10 2.40 -16.32
C LEU A 16 -15.31 2.16 -17.24
N ARG A 17 -15.10 1.68 -18.48
CA ARG A 17 -16.21 1.29 -19.38
C ARG A 17 -16.90 0.00 -18.92
N LEU A 18 -16.14 -1.00 -18.47
CA LEU A 18 -16.72 -2.24 -17.96
C LEU A 18 -17.48 -2.00 -16.66
N TYR A 19 -16.95 -1.17 -15.75
CA TYR A 19 -17.66 -0.75 -14.54
C TYR A 19 -18.98 -0.02 -14.84
N ARG A 20 -19.02 0.81 -15.89
CA ARG A 20 -20.22 1.55 -16.29
C ARG A 20 -21.33 0.66 -16.87
N MET A 21 -21.00 -0.50 -17.45
CA MET A 21 -22.00 -1.43 -17.97
C MET A 21 -22.63 -2.30 -16.87
N VAL A 22 -21.88 -2.62 -15.81
CA VAL A 22 -22.37 -3.52 -14.76
C VAL A 22 -23.26 -2.77 -13.74
N TYR A 23 -23.09 -1.46 -13.57
CA TYR A 23 -23.88 -0.65 -12.62
C TYR A 23 -24.40 0.67 -13.25
N PRO A 24 -25.39 0.62 -14.15
CA PRO A 24 -25.89 1.81 -14.83
C PRO A 24 -26.70 2.76 -13.93
N GLU A 25 -27.33 2.26 -12.87
CA GLU A 25 -28.28 3.02 -12.04
C GLU A 25 -27.62 3.81 -10.89
N ASP A 26 -26.47 3.36 -10.38
CA ASP A 26 -25.82 3.98 -9.21
C ASP A 26 -24.82 5.09 -9.56
N PHE A 27 -24.52 5.30 -10.84
CA PHE A 27 -23.64 6.38 -11.29
C PHE A 27 -24.38 7.72 -11.42
N LYS A 28 -25.19 8.09 -10.42
CA LYS A 28 -25.52 9.50 -10.19
C LYS A 28 -24.25 10.16 -9.68
N VAL A 29 -23.48 10.74 -10.61
CA VAL A 29 -22.44 11.73 -10.30
C VAL A 29 -23.16 12.90 -9.63
N SER A 30 -23.33 12.81 -8.32
CA SER A 30 -23.83 13.89 -7.49
C SER A 30 -22.89 15.06 -7.71
N GLY A 31 -23.32 16.00 -8.56
CA GLY A 31 -22.63 17.23 -8.93
C GLY A 31 -22.52 18.21 -7.75
N LYS A 32 -22.27 17.72 -6.54
CA LYS A 32 -21.80 18.55 -5.45
C LYS A 32 -20.43 19.05 -5.88
N LYS A 33 -20.36 20.34 -6.24
CA LYS A 33 -19.12 21.10 -6.41
C LYS A 33 -18.27 20.89 -5.15
N LYS A 34 -17.44 19.84 -5.16
CA LYS A 34 -16.47 19.60 -4.09
C LYS A 34 -15.58 20.84 -4.11
N LYS A 35 -15.69 21.68 -3.08
CA LYS A 35 -14.74 22.78 -2.83
C LYS A 35 -13.36 22.17 -3.07
N LYS A 36 -12.61 22.71 -4.04
CA LYS A 36 -11.23 22.29 -4.34
C LYS A 36 -10.45 22.50 -3.03
N LYS A 37 -10.38 21.47 -2.18
CA LYS A 37 -9.42 21.45 -1.08
C LYS A 37 -8.08 21.58 -1.77
N LYS A 38 -7.35 22.66 -1.47
CA LYS A 38 -5.96 22.82 -1.93
C LYS A 38 -5.27 21.48 -1.71
N PRO A 39 -4.54 20.94 -2.69
CA PRO A 39 -3.85 19.67 -2.53
C PRO A 39 -3.05 19.80 -1.24
N GLN A 40 -3.45 19.05 -0.21
CA GLN A 40 -2.67 18.97 1.02
C GLN A 40 -1.32 18.47 0.55
N GLN A 41 -0.32 19.36 0.54
CA GLN A 41 1.05 19.00 0.29
C GLN A 41 1.40 18.06 1.43
N HIS A 42 1.27 16.77 1.16
CA HIS A 42 1.64 15.73 2.08
C HIS A 42 3.16 15.74 2.08
N ILE A 43 3.74 16.62 2.91
CA ILE A 43 5.18 16.67 3.15
C ILE A 43 5.54 15.24 3.52
N ASN A 44 6.34 14.62 2.66
CA ASN A 44 6.65 13.22 2.80
C ASN A 44 7.49 13.09 4.09
N PRO A 45 6.99 12.44 5.16
CA PRO A 45 7.70 12.38 6.43
C PRO A 45 9.11 11.76 6.29
N TYR A 46 9.38 11.04 5.19
CA TYR A 46 10.70 10.61 4.76
C TYR A 46 11.76 11.73 4.73
N PHE A 47 11.40 12.96 4.34
CA PHE A 47 12.39 14.06 4.28
C PHE A 47 12.91 14.41 5.68
N LEU A 48 12.03 14.35 6.68
CA LEU A 48 12.37 14.65 8.07
C LEU A 48 13.05 13.47 8.76
N PHE A 49 12.62 12.23 8.50
CA PHE A 49 13.15 11.05 9.20
C PHE A 49 14.35 10.39 8.55
N VAL A 50 14.56 10.56 7.24
CA VAL A 50 15.71 9.99 6.52
C VAL A 50 16.70 11.08 6.15
N GLY A 51 16.23 12.23 5.65
CA GLY A 51 17.11 13.32 5.23
C GLY A 51 17.89 13.94 6.39
N VAL A 52 17.24 14.18 7.53
CA VAL A 52 17.86 14.84 8.68
C VAL A 52 18.96 13.96 9.32
N PRO A 53 18.74 12.68 9.62
CA PRO A 53 19.81 11.83 10.16
C PRO A 53 20.96 11.58 9.19
N LEU A 54 20.75 11.68 7.88
CA LEU A 54 21.82 11.59 6.87
C LEU A 54 22.75 12.81 6.97
N ILE A 55 22.17 14.00 7.11
CA ILE A 55 22.94 15.24 7.30
C ILE A 55 23.69 15.21 8.64
N TYR A 56 23.03 14.81 9.73
CA TYR A 56 23.67 14.74 11.05
C TYR A 56 24.67 13.59 11.19
N GLY A 57 24.41 12.45 10.55
CA GLY A 57 25.30 11.30 10.54
C GLY A 57 26.58 11.60 9.76
N VAL A 58 26.47 12.21 8.58
CA VAL A 58 27.64 12.58 7.77
C VAL A 58 28.43 13.70 8.43
N THR A 59 27.76 14.75 8.94
CA THR A 59 28.47 15.86 9.61
C THR A 59 29.10 15.43 10.94
N GLY A 60 28.39 14.62 11.74
CA GLY A 60 28.92 14.07 13.00
C GLY A 60 30.12 13.15 12.77
N TRP A 61 30.07 12.30 11.74
CA TRP A 61 31.18 11.41 11.40
C TRP A 61 32.41 12.18 10.90
N ALA A 62 32.22 13.22 10.09
CA ALA A 62 33.31 14.09 9.65
C ALA A 62 34.03 14.79 10.82
N VAL A 63 33.29 15.22 11.84
CA VAL A 63 33.87 15.84 13.05
C VAL A 63 34.69 14.84 13.87
N VAL A 64 34.21 13.61 14.01
CA VAL A 64 34.94 12.55 14.73
C VAL A 64 36.22 12.14 13.98
N TYR A 65 36.14 11.99 12.66
CA TYR A 65 37.30 11.65 11.81
C TYR A 65 38.41 12.69 11.88
N ALA A 66 38.05 13.97 11.95
CA ALA A 66 39.02 15.07 12.05
C ALA A 66 39.81 15.05 13.37
N LYS A 67 39.34 14.34 14.41
CA LYS A 67 39.92 14.33 15.75
C LYS A 67 40.70 13.07 16.12
N SER A 68 40.41 11.92 15.50
CA SER A 68 40.90 10.62 16.00
C SER A 68 42.24 10.14 15.43
N GLY A 69 42.72 10.64 14.29
CA GLY A 69 44.07 10.36 13.76
C GLY A 69 44.39 8.90 13.38
N SER A 70 43.57 7.91 13.76
CA SER A 70 43.69 6.49 13.41
C SER A 70 42.76 6.15 12.24
N ALA A 71 43.35 5.84 11.09
CA ALA A 71 42.61 5.54 9.86
C ALA A 71 41.77 4.25 9.91
N MET A 72 41.99 3.36 10.89
CA MET A 72 41.33 2.04 10.94
C MET A 72 40.02 2.01 11.75
N ASP A 73 39.83 2.88 12.74
CA ASP A 73 38.60 2.91 13.55
C ASP A 73 37.41 3.52 12.79
N GLY A 74 37.71 4.36 11.80
CA GLY A 74 36.72 4.97 10.94
C GLY A 74 35.94 3.98 10.10
N ALA A 75 36.60 2.99 9.49
CA ALA A 75 35.97 2.06 8.55
C ALA A 75 34.85 1.22 9.19
N ILE A 76 35.01 0.82 10.46
CA ILE A 76 34.03 -0.01 11.19
C ILE A 76 32.78 0.82 11.54
N GLY A 77 32.97 2.08 11.92
CA GLY A 77 31.87 3.01 12.20
C GLY A 77 31.02 3.35 10.96
N GLY A 78 31.67 3.52 9.80
CA GLY A 78 30.95 3.80 8.55
C GLY A 78 30.08 2.63 8.07
N ALA A 79 30.61 1.40 8.14
CA ALA A 79 29.91 0.20 7.66
C ALA A 79 28.67 -0.12 8.50
N SER A 80 28.78 -0.04 9.83
CA SER A 80 27.67 -0.33 10.75
C SER A 80 26.49 0.65 10.58
N GLY A 81 26.78 1.93 10.37
CA GLY A 81 25.77 2.95 10.07
C GLY A 81 24.99 2.62 8.80
N ALA A 82 25.69 2.34 7.68
CA ALA A 82 25.06 2.03 6.41
C ALA A 82 24.13 0.79 6.49
N ILE A 83 24.56 -0.26 7.19
CA ILE A 83 23.74 -1.47 7.39
C ILE A 83 22.48 -1.15 8.19
N ALA A 84 22.60 -0.40 9.30
CA ALA A 84 21.45 -0.03 10.12
C ALA A 84 20.41 0.78 9.31
N TYR A 85 20.86 1.71 8.45
CA TYR A 85 19.98 2.48 7.57
C TYR A 85 19.25 1.60 6.54
N CYS A 86 19.96 0.68 5.89
CA CYS A 86 19.36 -0.24 4.93
C CYS A 86 18.28 -1.11 5.59
N LEU A 87 18.57 -1.66 6.78
CA LEU A 87 17.61 -2.47 7.53
C LEU A 87 16.38 -1.66 7.96
N ALA A 88 16.58 -0.42 8.45
CA ALA A 88 15.48 0.48 8.79
C ALA A 88 14.59 0.80 7.58
N GLY A 89 15.18 1.02 6.41
CA GLY A 89 14.46 1.26 5.16
C GLY A 89 13.60 0.06 4.74
N ILE A 90 14.15 -1.17 4.82
CA ILE A 90 13.42 -2.40 4.48
C ILE A 90 12.25 -2.63 5.44
N LEU A 91 12.49 -2.55 6.75
CA LEU A 91 11.44 -2.72 7.77
C LEU A 91 10.32 -1.69 7.58
N TYR A 92 10.69 -0.43 7.31
CA TYR A 92 9.70 0.61 7.05
C TYR A 92 8.85 0.30 5.80
N GLN A 93 9.47 -0.13 4.69
CA GLN A 93 8.75 -0.46 3.47
C GLN A 93 7.77 -1.62 3.68
N VAL A 94 8.17 -2.63 4.45
CA VAL A 94 7.31 -3.76 4.84
C VAL A 94 6.11 -3.25 5.64
N VAL A 95 6.33 -2.48 6.71
CA VAL A 95 5.26 -1.92 7.55
C VAL A 95 4.31 -1.04 6.74
N ARG A 96 4.84 -0.21 5.83
CA ARG A 96 4.03 0.64 4.95
C ARG A 96 3.20 -0.17 3.97
N ASN A 97 3.78 -1.18 3.33
CA ASN A 97 3.06 -2.07 2.43
C ASN A 97 1.91 -2.79 3.16
N HIS A 98 2.10 -3.20 4.41
CA HIS A 98 1.03 -3.78 5.23
C HIS A 98 -0.13 -2.81 5.47
N LYS A 99 0.14 -1.52 5.74
CA LYS A 99 -0.93 -0.52 5.94
C LYS A 99 -1.76 -0.31 4.68
N HIS A 100 -1.11 -0.21 3.52
CA HIS A 100 -1.83 -0.06 2.24
C HIS A 100 -2.59 -1.34 1.86
N ALA A 101 -2.01 -2.52 2.11
CA ALA A 101 -2.68 -3.80 1.87
C ALA A 101 -3.96 -3.94 2.72
N ASN A 102 -3.92 -3.52 3.99
CA ASN A 102 -5.10 -3.55 4.85
C ASN A 102 -6.18 -2.56 4.37
N ALA A 103 -5.79 -1.34 3.98
CA ALA A 103 -6.75 -0.37 3.44
C ALA A 103 -7.45 -0.89 2.17
N MET A 104 -6.70 -1.47 1.24
CA MET A 104 -7.24 -2.10 0.03
C MET A 104 -8.16 -3.27 0.37
N LYS A 105 -7.78 -4.12 1.33
CA LYS A 105 -8.59 -5.22 1.82
C LYS A 105 -9.96 -4.73 2.31
N HIS A 106 -10.01 -3.67 3.12
CA HIS A 106 -11.28 -3.13 3.60
C HIS A 106 -12.14 -2.56 2.47
N MET A 107 -11.54 -1.88 1.48
CA MET A 107 -12.28 -1.38 0.32
C MET A 107 -12.87 -2.53 -0.52
N CYS A 108 -12.08 -3.55 -0.84
CA CYS A 108 -12.57 -4.72 -1.57
C CYS A 108 -13.69 -5.44 -0.82
N LEU A 109 -13.55 -5.67 0.49
CA LEU A 109 -14.58 -6.35 1.29
C LEU A 109 -15.88 -5.55 1.42
N ARG A 110 -15.78 -4.21 1.50
CA ARG A 110 -16.95 -3.32 1.47
C ARG A 110 -17.72 -3.47 0.15
N ASP A 111 -16.99 -3.56 -0.95
CA ASP A 111 -17.57 -3.72 -2.29
C ASP A 111 -17.88 -5.20 -2.62
N ARG A 112 -17.80 -6.10 -1.62
CA ARG A 112 -18.01 -7.56 -1.75
C ARG A 112 -17.15 -8.21 -2.84
N ILE A 113 -15.88 -7.79 -2.92
CA ILE A 113 -14.86 -8.33 -3.82
C ILE A 113 -13.77 -9.02 -2.98
N CYS A 114 -13.33 -10.20 -3.40
CA CYS A 114 -12.22 -10.91 -2.79
C CYS A 114 -10.91 -10.11 -2.96
N PRO A 115 -10.24 -9.68 -1.88
CA PRO A 115 -8.96 -8.97 -1.95
C PRO A 115 -7.80 -9.77 -2.57
N SER A 116 -7.91 -11.10 -2.62
CA SER A 116 -6.84 -11.98 -3.13
C SER A 116 -6.91 -12.16 -4.65
N CYS A 117 -8.08 -12.48 -5.20
CA CYS A 117 -8.25 -12.80 -6.62
C CYS A 117 -9.19 -11.86 -7.39
N GLY A 118 -9.89 -10.94 -6.71
CA GLY A 118 -10.85 -10.04 -7.34
C GLY A 118 -12.23 -10.64 -7.64
N TYR A 119 -12.51 -11.90 -7.28
CA TYR A 119 -13.82 -12.53 -7.47
C TYR A 119 -14.91 -11.87 -6.62
N SER A 120 -16.11 -11.68 -7.16
CA SER A 120 -17.24 -11.14 -6.40
C SER A 120 -17.76 -12.17 -5.41
N ILE A 121 -17.75 -11.82 -4.12
CA ILE A 121 -18.26 -12.64 -3.02
C ILE A 121 -19.66 -12.19 -2.57
N ALA A 122 -20.32 -11.35 -3.36
CA ALA A 122 -21.69 -10.91 -3.10
C ALA A 122 -22.66 -12.11 -3.22
N GLY A 123 -23.55 -12.27 -2.24
CA GLY A 123 -24.55 -13.34 -2.21
C GLY A 123 -24.03 -14.73 -1.81
N LEU A 124 -22.73 -14.89 -1.56
CA LEU A 124 -22.21 -16.16 -1.05
C LEU A 124 -22.69 -16.41 0.39
N PRO A 125 -22.98 -17.67 0.75
CA PRO A 125 -23.39 -18.01 2.10
C PRO A 125 -22.28 -17.67 3.10
N LYS A 126 -22.70 -17.19 4.27
CA LYS A 126 -21.81 -17.01 5.42
C LYS A 126 -21.90 -18.25 6.30
N ASN A 127 -20.79 -18.67 6.89
CA ASN A 127 -20.81 -19.71 7.92
C ASN A 127 -21.25 -19.14 9.28
N GLU A 128 -21.33 -20.02 10.28
CA GLU A 128 -21.69 -19.68 11.68
C GLU A 128 -20.80 -18.58 12.31
N TYR A 129 -19.61 -18.34 11.75
CA TYR A 129 -18.64 -17.34 12.22
C TYR A 129 -18.65 -16.04 11.39
N ALA A 130 -19.65 -15.84 10.53
CA ALA A 130 -19.75 -14.74 9.58
C ALA A 130 -18.57 -14.66 8.58
N LEU A 131 -17.97 -15.81 8.27
CA LEU A 131 -16.92 -15.96 7.27
C LEU A 131 -17.52 -16.41 5.94
N THR A 132 -16.97 -15.87 4.85
CA THR A 132 -17.28 -16.28 3.48
C THR A 132 -16.00 -16.82 2.84
N ILE A 133 -16.12 -17.96 2.17
CA ILE A 133 -15.01 -18.60 1.45
C ILE A 133 -15.13 -18.25 -0.03
N CYS A 134 -14.06 -17.74 -0.63
CA CYS A 134 -14.02 -17.46 -2.05
C CYS A 134 -13.93 -18.77 -2.85
N PRO A 135 -14.83 -19.05 -3.82
CA PRO A 135 -14.78 -20.29 -4.59
C PRO A 135 -13.58 -20.39 -5.55
N GLU A 136 -13.02 -19.25 -5.98
CA GLU A 136 -11.89 -19.22 -6.92
C GLU A 136 -10.54 -19.50 -6.25
N CYS A 137 -10.22 -18.77 -5.16
CA CYS A 137 -8.90 -18.86 -4.52
C CYS A 137 -8.92 -19.47 -3.11
N GLN A 138 -10.09 -19.90 -2.63
CA GLN A 138 -10.29 -20.53 -1.31
C GLN A 138 -9.91 -19.64 -0.11
N SER A 139 -9.65 -18.35 -0.33
CA SER A 139 -9.40 -17.41 0.77
C SER A 139 -10.67 -17.17 1.59
N THR A 140 -10.52 -17.07 2.90
CA THR A 140 -11.63 -16.86 3.84
C THR A 140 -11.62 -15.43 4.36
N TRP A 141 -12.77 -14.76 4.30
CA TRP A 141 -12.92 -13.37 4.74
C TRP A 141 -14.10 -13.20 5.70
N ARG A 142 -13.91 -12.43 6.76
CA ARG A 142 -15.01 -11.97 7.60
C ARG A 142 -15.71 -10.81 6.92
N LEU A 143 -16.99 -11.00 6.62
CA LEU A 143 -17.84 -9.95 6.08
C LEU A 143 -18.57 -9.28 7.25
N GLU A 144 -18.17 -8.05 7.58
CA GLU A 144 -18.94 -7.21 8.50
C GLU A 144 -20.40 -7.17 8.00
N GLN A 145 -21.32 -7.44 8.94
CA GLN A 145 -22.75 -7.39 8.67
C GLN A 145 -23.07 -5.92 8.41
N ALA A 146 -23.30 -5.57 7.14
CA ALA A 146 -24.04 -4.38 6.83
C ALA A 146 -25.49 -4.77 7.11
N GLU A 147 -25.96 -4.47 8.32
CA GLU A 147 -27.38 -4.46 8.68
C GLU A 147 -28.11 -3.38 7.87
#